data_AF-A0A9F2WIH9-F1
#
_entry.id   AF-A0A9F2WIH9-F1
#
_cell.length_a   1.000
_cell.length_b   1.000
_cell.length_c   1.000
_cell.angle_alpha   90.00
_cell.angle_beta   90.00
_cell.angle_gamma   90.00
#
_symmetry.space_group_name_H-M   'P 1'
#
loop_
_entity.id
_entity.type
_entity.pdbx_description
1 polymer ?
#
loop_
_entity_poly.entity_id
_entity_poly.type
_entity_poly.pdbx_seq_one_letter_code
_entity_poly.pdbx_strand_id
1 'polypeptide(L)'
;MDDAEEDYMSDSFININQDIRPGMPMLRRVKETFKKEEKQKEANQKSRQKSIKEQEKEQREMVLNVALGNENKGFAMLQKMGYRSGQPLGKSGKGIVEPIPLNITTGRSGLGHEEVKKRKAEEKLENYRKKMNMKKQAEKQTTDLFKMRLKTKQEQLQVKRDLEKSQKACQQLDTQK
;
A
#
# COMPACT_ATOMS: atom_id res chain seq x y z
N MET A 1 -3.81 -25.93 -6.17
CA MET A 1 -2.34 -25.91 -6.17
C MET A 1 -1.98 -25.10 -7.39
N ASP A 2 -1.83 -23.78 -7.22
CA ASP A 2 -1.27 -22.92 -8.25
C ASP A 2 0.15 -22.68 -7.80
N ASP A 3 1.04 -23.59 -8.21
CA ASP A 3 2.47 -23.33 -8.19
C ASP A 3 2.68 -22.12 -9.07
N ALA A 4 2.81 -20.96 -8.44
CA ALA A 4 3.41 -19.80 -9.08
C ALA A 4 4.83 -20.24 -9.40
N GLU A 5 5.02 -20.80 -10.59
CA GLU A 5 6.33 -21.00 -11.20
C GLU A 5 7.11 -19.73 -10.92
N GLU A 6 8.10 -19.85 -10.05
CA GLU A 6 8.97 -18.74 -9.71
C GLU A 6 9.55 -18.24 -11.03
N ASP A 7 9.06 -17.09 -11.49
CA ASP A 7 9.40 -16.50 -12.77
C ASP A 7 10.92 -16.53 -12.92
N TYR A 8 11.38 -17.37 -13.82
CA TYR A 8 12.79 -17.67 -14.06
C TYR A 8 13.58 -16.41 -14.46
N MET A 9 12.90 -15.33 -14.81
CA MET A 9 13.49 -14.03 -15.13
C MET A 9 13.24 -12.96 -14.05
N SER A 10 12.72 -13.33 -12.88
CA SER A 10 12.56 -12.37 -11.78
C SER A 10 13.90 -12.02 -11.14
N ASP A 11 14.07 -10.73 -10.80
CA ASP A 11 15.24 -10.16 -10.13
C ASP A 11 15.57 -10.84 -8.78
N SER A 12 14.66 -11.65 -8.24
CA SER A 12 14.85 -12.45 -7.03
C SER A 12 16.00 -13.46 -7.16
N PHE A 13 16.22 -14.02 -8.36
CA PHE A 13 17.31 -14.98 -8.63
C PHE A 13 18.62 -14.28 -9.03
N ILE A 14 18.53 -13.11 -9.64
CA ILE A 14 19.72 -12.33 -10.05
C ILE A 14 20.34 -11.63 -8.83
N ASN A 15 19.52 -11.23 -7.85
CA ASN A 15 19.97 -10.56 -6.62
C ASN A 15 20.38 -11.50 -5.48
N ILE A 16 20.59 -12.80 -5.72
CA ILE A 16 21.06 -13.77 -4.71
C ILE A 16 22.39 -13.31 -4.05
N ASN A 17 23.16 -12.44 -4.71
CA ASN A 17 24.45 -11.93 -4.20
C ASN A 17 24.46 -10.44 -3.82
N GLN A 18 23.33 -9.86 -3.39
CA GLN A 18 23.45 -8.66 -2.54
C GLN A 18 23.75 -9.14 -1.11
N ASP A 19 25.03 -9.32 -0.80
CA ASP A 19 25.56 -9.66 0.54
C ASP A 19 25.34 -8.45 1.49
N ILE A 20 24.07 -8.07 1.73
CA ILE A 20 23.67 -7.01 2.64
C ILE A 20 23.22 -7.68 3.93
N ARG A 21 24.18 -7.97 4.80
CA ARG A 21 23.87 -8.39 6.17
C ARG A 21 23.27 -7.19 6.90
N PRO A 22 22.07 -7.28 7.47
CA PRO A 22 21.48 -6.16 8.21
C PRO A 22 22.44 -5.73 9.33
N GLY A 23 22.83 -4.45 9.33
CA GLY A 23 23.78 -3.88 10.29
C GLY A 23 25.24 -3.79 9.81
N MET A 24 25.61 -4.36 8.65
CA MET A 24 26.93 -4.17 8.06
C MET A 24 26.92 -2.95 7.11
N PRO A 25 27.82 -1.97 7.27
CA PRO A 25 27.91 -0.84 6.35
C PRO A 25 28.26 -1.30 4.93
N MET A 26 27.47 -0.86 3.94
CA MET A 26 27.75 -1.11 2.53
C MET A 26 29.13 -0.58 2.13
N LEU A 27 29.87 -1.37 1.36
CA LEU A 27 31.17 -0.96 0.83
C LEU A 27 31.00 0.32 -0.02
N ARG A 28 31.89 1.30 0.14
CA ARG A 28 31.77 2.64 -0.48
C ARG A 28 31.53 2.57 -1.99
N ARG A 29 32.21 1.67 -2.70
CA ARG A 29 32.08 1.44 -4.14
C ARG A 29 30.66 1.02 -4.55
N VAL A 30 30.05 0.13 -3.78
CA VAL A 30 28.69 -0.37 -4.01
C VAL A 30 27.66 0.73 -3.74
N LYS A 31 27.85 1.52 -2.67
CA LYS A 31 27.01 2.68 -2.39
C LYS A 31 27.09 3.74 -3.50
N GLU A 32 28.28 3.94 -4.08
CA GLU A 32 28.49 4.87 -5.19
C GLU A 32 27.85 4.39 -6.50
N THR A 33 27.86 3.08 -6.80
CA THR A 33 27.18 2.53 -7.99
C THR A 33 25.67 2.68 -7.89
N PHE A 34 25.07 2.36 -6.74
CA PHE A 34 23.63 2.56 -6.52
C PHE A 34 23.23 4.03 -6.69
N LYS A 35 23.99 4.96 -6.09
CA LYS A 35 23.74 6.41 -6.28
C LYS A 35 23.86 6.85 -7.73
N LYS A 36 24.81 6.30 -8.48
CA LYS A 36 25.00 6.62 -9.90
C LYS A 36 23.84 6.07 -10.73
N GLU A 37 23.39 4.86 -10.44
CA GLU A 37 22.25 4.23 -11.08
C GLU A 37 20.94 4.98 -10.78
N GLU A 38 20.71 5.39 -9.52
CA GLU A 38 19.57 6.24 -9.14
C GLU A 38 19.59 7.56 -9.90
N LYS A 39 20.73 8.25 -9.95
CA LYS A 39 20.87 9.49 -10.72
C LYS A 39 20.63 9.28 -12.21
N GLN A 40 21.09 8.16 -12.77
CA GLN A 40 20.86 7.82 -14.17
C GLN A 40 19.39 7.51 -14.44
N LYS A 41 18.73 6.77 -13.54
CA LYS A 41 17.28 6.52 -13.59
C LYS A 41 16.48 7.83 -13.50
N GLU A 42 16.86 8.72 -12.59
CA GLU A 42 16.21 10.03 -12.41
C GLU A 42 16.43 10.92 -13.65
N ALA A 43 17.65 10.96 -14.20
CA ALA A 43 17.95 11.68 -15.44
C ALA A 43 17.17 11.12 -16.63
N ASN A 44 17.08 9.78 -16.75
CA ASN A 44 16.30 9.12 -17.79
C ASN A 44 14.80 9.43 -17.65
N GLN A 45 14.27 9.48 -16.43
CA GLN A 45 12.88 9.87 -16.18
C GLN A 45 12.63 11.33 -16.55
N LYS A 46 13.53 12.25 -16.18
CA LYS A 46 13.42 13.69 -16.51
C LYS A 46 13.61 13.99 -17.99
N SER A 47 14.48 13.25 -18.67
CA SER A 47 14.75 13.40 -20.10
C SER A 47 13.70 12.73 -20.98
N ARG A 48 12.80 11.92 -20.41
CA ARG A 48 11.74 11.27 -21.16
C ARG A 48 10.74 12.31 -21.64
N GLN A 49 10.62 12.46 -22.95
CA GLN A 49 9.57 13.29 -23.53
C GLN A 49 8.20 12.65 -23.23
N LYS A 50 7.30 13.44 -22.66
CA LYS A 50 5.92 13.03 -22.39
C LYS A 50 5.21 12.74 -23.71
N SER A 51 4.26 11.80 -23.69
CA SER A 51 3.42 11.55 -24.86
C SER A 51 2.54 12.76 -25.15
N ILE A 52 2.21 13.00 -26.42
CA ILE A 52 1.27 14.06 -26.83
C ILE A 52 -0.06 13.95 -26.05
N LYS A 53 -0.55 12.73 -25.81
CA LYS A 53 -1.79 12.48 -25.04
C LYS A 53 -1.68 12.94 -23.58
N GLU A 54 -0.51 12.79 -23.00
CA GLU A 54 -0.23 13.14 -21.62
C GLU A 54 -0.09 14.65 -21.48
N GLN A 55 0.59 15.30 -22.43
CA GLN A 55 0.68 16.76 -22.52
C GLN A 55 -0.68 17.42 -22.71
N GLU A 56 -1.52 16.90 -23.62
CA GLU A 56 -2.87 17.43 -23.85
C GLU A 56 -3.73 17.33 -22.58
N LYS A 57 -3.63 16.21 -21.86
CA LYS A 57 -4.34 15.99 -20.60
C LYS A 57 -3.88 17.00 -19.54
N GLU A 58 -2.58 17.17 -19.36
CA GLU A 58 -2.01 18.13 -18.42
C GLU A 58 -2.44 19.56 -18.74
N GLN A 59 -2.35 19.96 -20.01
CA GLN A 59 -2.80 21.29 -20.45
C GLN A 59 -4.30 21.49 -20.20
N ARG A 60 -5.13 20.48 -20.49
CA ARG A 60 -6.57 20.53 -20.23
C ARG A 60 -6.85 20.70 -18.73
N GLU A 61 -6.18 19.93 -17.87
CA GLU A 61 -6.36 20.02 -16.42
C GLU A 61 -5.88 21.37 -15.88
N MET A 62 -4.75 21.89 -16.35
CA MET A 62 -4.27 23.22 -15.97
C MET A 62 -5.27 24.31 -16.34
N VAL A 63 -5.79 24.29 -17.57
CA VAL A 63 -6.74 25.31 -18.04
C VAL A 63 -8.09 25.19 -17.34
N LEU A 64 -8.56 23.97 -17.07
CA LEU A 64 -9.85 23.75 -16.39
C LEU A 64 -9.84 24.23 -14.93
N ASN A 65 -8.68 24.16 -14.26
CA ASN A 65 -8.53 24.57 -12.87
C ASN A 65 -8.32 26.08 -12.69
N VAL A 66 -7.96 26.81 -13.75
CA VAL A 66 -7.68 28.25 -13.68
C VAL A 66 -8.93 29.03 -14.10
N ALA A 67 -9.47 29.82 -13.17
CA ALA A 67 -10.55 30.75 -13.47
C ALA A 67 -10.09 31.81 -14.48
N LEU A 68 -11.00 32.22 -15.37
CA LEU A 68 -10.74 33.27 -16.36
C LEU A 68 -10.43 34.59 -15.65
N GLY A 69 -9.25 35.17 -15.90
CA GLY A 69 -8.85 36.46 -15.36
C GLY A 69 -9.54 37.64 -16.05
N ASN A 70 -9.47 38.82 -15.41
CA ASN A 70 -10.03 40.08 -15.93
C ASN A 70 -9.39 40.54 -17.24
N GLU A 71 -8.18 40.07 -17.53
CA GLU A 71 -7.47 40.28 -18.79
C GLU A 71 -8.15 39.62 -19.99
N ASN A 72 -9.01 38.62 -19.75
CA ASN A 72 -9.72 37.94 -20.81
C ASN A 72 -10.83 38.84 -21.37
N LYS A 73 -10.81 39.05 -22.70
CA LYS A 73 -11.83 39.83 -23.43
C LYS A 73 -13.25 39.35 -23.17
N GLY A 74 -13.45 38.03 -23.01
CA GLY A 74 -14.77 37.45 -22.72
C GLY A 74 -15.27 37.83 -21.33
N PHE A 75 -14.40 37.80 -20.32
CA PHE A 75 -14.74 38.24 -18.96
C PHE A 75 -15.07 39.74 -18.94
N ALA A 76 -14.28 40.57 -19.63
CA ALA A 76 -14.54 42.00 -19.74
C ALA A 76 -15.89 42.29 -20.42
N MET A 77 -16.29 41.51 -21.43
CA MET A 77 -17.59 41.63 -22.08
C MET A 77 -18.74 41.23 -21.14
N LEU A 78 -18.59 40.12 -20.41
CA LEU A 78 -19.57 39.67 -19.41
C LEU A 78 -19.76 40.74 -18.33
N GLN A 79 -18.67 41.32 -17.82
CA GLN A 79 -18.73 42.37 -16.81
C GLN A 79 -19.48 43.61 -17.31
N LYS A 80 -19.28 44.00 -18.58
CA LYS A 80 -20.05 45.08 -19.21
C LYS A 80 -21.54 44.78 -19.36
N MET A 81 -21.91 43.51 -19.49
CA MET A 81 -23.31 43.05 -19.47
C MET A 81 -23.90 42.92 -18.05
N GLY A 82 -23.15 43.30 -17.02
CA GLY A 82 -23.59 43.28 -15.62
C GLY A 82 -23.24 42.00 -14.86
N TYR A 83 -22.45 41.10 -15.44
CA TYR A 83 -21.93 39.93 -14.74
C TYR A 83 -20.93 40.32 -13.64
N ARG A 84 -21.00 39.65 -12.48
CA ARG A 84 -20.03 39.78 -11.40
C ARG A 84 -19.34 38.43 -11.18
N SER A 85 -18.05 38.45 -10.89
CA SER A 85 -17.29 37.21 -10.64
C SER A 85 -17.95 36.38 -9.53
N GLY A 86 -18.18 35.09 -9.79
CA GLY A 86 -18.85 34.17 -8.88
C GLY A 86 -20.37 34.23 -8.88
N GLN A 87 -21.01 35.09 -9.70
CA GLN A 87 -22.46 35.13 -9.80
C GLN A 87 -22.98 34.05 -10.78
N PRO A 88 -24.08 33.36 -10.47
CA PRO A 88 -24.77 32.51 -11.43
C PRO A 88 -25.44 33.32 -12.53
N LEU A 89 -25.45 32.78 -13.75
CA LEU A 89 -26.13 33.40 -14.90
C LEU A 89 -27.65 33.16 -14.88
N GLY A 90 -28.39 34.02 -15.58
CA GLY A 90 -29.85 33.92 -15.78
C GLY A 90 -30.69 34.86 -14.90
N LYS A 91 -31.93 35.14 -15.33
CA LYS A 91 -32.84 36.11 -14.69
C LYS A 91 -33.08 35.85 -13.20
N SER A 92 -33.18 34.57 -12.82
CA SER A 92 -33.45 34.16 -11.44
C SER A 92 -32.18 33.88 -10.62
N GLY A 93 -30.98 34.01 -11.21
CA GLY A 93 -29.72 33.72 -10.52
C GLY A 93 -29.59 32.30 -9.97
N LYS A 94 -30.24 31.31 -10.61
CA LYS A 94 -30.19 29.89 -10.21
C LYS A 94 -29.36 29.02 -11.18
N GLY A 95 -28.60 29.64 -12.07
CA GLY A 95 -27.73 28.94 -13.00
C GLY A 95 -26.56 28.25 -12.30
N ILE A 96 -25.91 27.33 -13.01
CA ILE A 96 -24.65 26.73 -12.55
C ILE A 96 -23.56 27.80 -12.53
N VAL A 97 -22.77 27.82 -11.45
CA VAL A 97 -21.62 28.73 -11.29
C VAL A 97 -20.34 28.05 -11.78
N GLU A 98 -20.22 26.74 -11.50
CA GLU A 98 -19.09 25.92 -11.90
C GLU A 98 -19.37 25.20 -13.22
N PRO A 99 -18.34 24.99 -14.06
CA PRO A 99 -18.48 24.23 -15.30
C PRO A 99 -18.80 22.76 -15.01
N ILE A 100 -19.52 22.12 -15.93
CA ILE A 100 -19.85 20.70 -15.83
C ILE A 100 -18.57 19.87 -15.96
N PRO A 101 -18.29 18.93 -15.04
CA PRO A 101 -17.08 18.12 -15.10
C PRO A 101 -17.09 17.20 -16.33
N LEU A 102 -15.95 17.12 -17.01
CA LEU A 102 -15.79 16.31 -18.23
C LEU A 102 -15.20 14.95 -17.86
N ASN A 103 -15.92 13.87 -18.19
CA ASN A 103 -15.42 12.49 -18.07
C ASN A 103 -14.91 12.01 -19.43
N ILE A 104 -13.59 12.03 -19.63
CA ILE A 104 -12.96 11.65 -20.90
C ILE A 104 -12.44 10.21 -20.80
N THR A 105 -13.00 9.32 -21.62
CA THR A 105 -12.54 7.93 -21.70
C THR A 105 -11.29 7.85 -22.58
N THR A 106 -10.13 7.54 -21.98
CA THR A 106 -8.84 7.51 -22.69
C THR A 106 -8.56 6.19 -23.42
N GLY A 107 -9.59 5.41 -23.76
CA GLY A 107 -9.45 4.06 -24.29
C GLY A 107 -10.63 3.57 -25.13
N ARG A 108 -10.55 2.32 -25.60
CA ARG A 108 -11.58 1.63 -26.39
C ARG A 108 -12.48 0.72 -25.55
N SER A 109 -12.46 0.88 -24.23
CA SER A 109 -13.29 0.08 -23.33
C SER A 109 -14.77 0.44 -23.50
N GLY A 110 -15.64 -0.56 -23.44
CA GLY A 110 -17.08 -0.35 -23.45
C GLY A 110 -17.56 0.44 -22.22
N LEU A 111 -18.73 1.07 -22.36
CA LEU A 111 -19.43 1.70 -21.24
C LEU A 111 -19.67 0.65 -20.12
N GLY A 112 -19.43 1.04 -18.86
CA GLY A 112 -19.54 0.14 -17.70
C GLY A 112 -18.31 -0.73 -17.39
N HIS A 113 -17.28 -0.75 -18.25
CA HIS A 113 -16.08 -1.56 -18.01
C HIS A 113 -15.32 -1.16 -16.74
N GLU A 114 -15.26 0.14 -16.43
CA GLU A 114 -14.58 0.67 -15.24
C GLU A 114 -15.24 0.15 -13.94
N GLU A 115 -16.56 0.02 -13.89
CA GLU A 115 -17.28 -0.50 -12.73
C GLU A 115 -16.96 -1.98 -12.50
N VAL A 116 -16.95 -2.78 -13.57
CA VAL A 116 -16.57 -4.20 -13.49
C VAL A 116 -15.12 -4.34 -13.02
N LYS A 117 -14.23 -3.48 -13.49
CA LYS A 117 -12.82 -3.48 -13.09
C LYS A 117 -12.65 -3.11 -11.62
N LYS A 118 -13.36 -2.08 -11.14
CA LYS A 118 -13.39 -1.69 -9.72
C LYS A 118 -13.90 -2.82 -8.85
N ARG A 119 -15.04 -3.43 -9.19
CA ARG A 119 -15.61 -4.56 -8.46
C ARG A 119 -14.63 -5.74 -8.36
N LYS A 120 -13.99 -6.11 -9.48
CA LYS A 120 -12.99 -7.19 -9.50
C LYS A 120 -11.74 -6.84 -8.66
N ALA A 121 -11.32 -5.58 -8.64
CA ALA A 121 -10.18 -5.14 -7.83
C ALA A 121 -10.50 -5.20 -6.33
N GLU A 122 -11.69 -4.75 -5.93
CA GLU A 122 -12.18 -4.81 -4.56
C GLU A 122 -12.30 -6.26 -4.06
N GLU A 123 -12.89 -7.14 -4.86
CA GLU A 123 -13.02 -8.57 -4.54
C GLU A 123 -11.64 -9.23 -4.34
N LYS A 124 -10.66 -8.94 -5.21
CA LYS A 124 -9.29 -9.43 -5.05
C LYS A 124 -8.65 -8.94 -3.75
N LEU A 125 -8.83 -7.66 -3.41
CA LEU A 125 -8.30 -7.08 -2.19
C LEU A 125 -8.93 -7.71 -0.94
N GLU A 126 -10.24 -7.94 -0.96
CA GLU A 126 -10.95 -8.59 0.14
C GLU A 126 -10.48 -10.04 0.32
N ASN A 127 -10.35 -10.79 -0.78
CA ASN A 127 -9.82 -12.16 -0.75
C ASN A 127 -8.38 -12.21 -0.21
N TYR A 128 -7.54 -11.25 -0.59
CA TYR A 128 -6.19 -11.13 -0.04
C TYR A 128 -6.22 -10.87 1.47
N ARG A 129 -7.06 -9.94 1.94
CA ARG A 129 -7.23 -9.66 3.38
C ARG A 129 -7.72 -10.88 4.15
N LYS A 130 -8.70 -11.61 3.63
CA LYS A 130 -9.20 -12.86 4.23
C LYS A 130 -8.09 -13.89 4.37
N LYS A 131 -7.31 -14.14 3.30
CA LYS A 131 -6.16 -15.08 3.34
C LYS A 131 -5.12 -14.67 4.38
N MET A 132 -4.78 -13.38 4.47
CA MET A 132 -3.82 -12.87 5.46
C MET A 132 -4.32 -13.04 6.89
N ASN A 133 -5.61 -12.79 7.14
CA ASN A 133 -6.21 -12.98 8.46
C ASN A 133 -6.23 -14.46 8.87
N MET A 134 -6.57 -15.36 7.94
CA MET A 134 -6.53 -16.81 8.18
C MET A 134 -5.12 -17.28 8.53
N LYS A 135 -4.09 -16.83 7.78
CA LYS A 135 -2.69 -17.16 8.10
C LYS A 135 -2.29 -16.67 9.49
N LYS A 136 -2.61 -15.42 9.82
CA LYS A 136 -2.34 -14.85 11.16
C LYS A 136 -3.05 -15.62 12.28
N GLN A 137 -4.29 -16.08 12.05
CA GLN A 137 -5.01 -16.89 13.03
C GLN A 137 -4.38 -18.26 13.21
N ALA A 138 -3.99 -18.93 12.13
CA ALA A 138 -3.29 -20.21 12.19
C ALA A 138 -1.94 -20.09 12.93
N GLU A 139 -1.17 -19.04 12.64
CA GLU A 139 0.08 -18.74 13.36
C GLU A 139 -0.16 -18.46 14.85
N LYS A 140 -1.21 -17.70 15.20
CA LYS A 140 -1.56 -17.48 16.61
C LYS A 140 -1.89 -18.81 17.30
N GLN A 141 -2.75 -19.62 16.70
CA GLN A 141 -3.12 -20.93 17.23
C GLN A 141 -1.89 -21.82 17.45
N THR A 142 -0.95 -21.88 16.50
CA THR A 142 0.27 -22.68 16.65
C THR A 142 1.15 -22.15 17.77
N THR A 143 1.31 -20.82 17.90
CA THR A 143 2.08 -20.22 19.00
C THR A 143 1.44 -20.45 20.37
N ASP A 144 0.12 -20.43 20.46
CA ASP A 144 -0.60 -20.64 21.71
C ASP A 144 -0.54 -22.11 22.15
N LEU A 145 -0.65 -23.06 21.21
CA LEU A 145 -0.42 -24.48 21.47
C LEU A 145 0.99 -24.76 22.00
N PHE A 146 2.00 -24.10 21.44
CA PHE A 146 3.38 -24.22 21.90
C PHE A 146 3.56 -23.70 23.34
N LYS A 147 3.01 -22.52 23.66
CA LYS A 147 3.03 -21.96 25.01
C LYS A 147 2.32 -22.87 26.02
N MET A 148 1.16 -23.41 25.65
CA MET A 148 0.41 -24.33 26.50
C MET A 148 1.23 -25.57 26.84
N ARG A 149 1.91 -26.17 25.85
CA ARG A 149 2.77 -27.34 26.06
C ARG A 149 3.90 -27.08 27.05
N LEU A 150 4.55 -25.92 26.93
CA LEU A 150 5.60 -25.50 27.86
C LEU A 150 5.06 -25.35 29.28
N LYS A 151 3.89 -24.72 29.44
CA LYS A 151 3.23 -24.54 30.74
C LYS A 151 2.89 -25.88 31.39
N THR A 152 2.24 -26.79 30.66
CA THR A 152 1.89 -28.12 31.17
C THR A 152 3.13 -28.92 31.56
N LYS A 153 4.22 -28.83 30.80
CA LYS A 153 5.49 -29.49 31.15
C LYS A 153 6.07 -28.94 32.45
N GLN A 154 5.99 -27.62 32.67
CA GLN A 154 6.47 -26.99 33.90
C GLN A 154 5.62 -27.40 35.11
N GLU A 155 4.29 -27.44 34.96
CA GLU A 155 3.35 -27.91 35.99
C GLU A 155 3.64 -29.37 36.39
N GLN A 156 3.85 -30.25 35.41
CA GLN A 156 4.22 -31.65 35.67
C GLN A 156 5.54 -31.78 36.45
N LEU A 157 6.54 -30.97 36.12
CA LEU A 157 7.81 -30.95 36.84
C LEU A 157 7.66 -30.43 38.27
N GLN A 158 6.77 -29.47 38.49
CA GLN A 158 6.48 -28.95 39.83
C GLN A 158 5.82 -30.02 40.70
N VAL A 159 4.79 -30.71 40.19
CA VAL A 159 4.13 -31.82 40.91
C VAL A 159 5.14 -32.92 41.29
N LYS A 160 6.04 -33.30 40.38
CA LYS A 160 7.10 -34.28 40.68
C LYS A 160 8.04 -33.80 41.79
N ARG A 161 8.48 -32.54 41.74
CA ARG A 161 9.35 -31.95 42.78
C ARG A 161 8.64 -31.91 44.14
N ASP A 162 7.36 -31.58 44.17
CA ASP A 162 6.59 -31.49 45.41
C ASP A 162 6.36 -32.89 46.00
N LEU A 163 6.14 -33.90 45.16
CA LEU A 163 6.07 -35.30 45.58
C LEU A 163 7.40 -35.77 46.19
N GLU A 164 8.54 -35.53 45.53
CA GLU A 164 9.86 -35.92 46.06
C GLU A 164 10.18 -35.23 47.38
N LYS A 165 9.87 -33.93 47.51
CA LYS A 165 10.07 -33.19 48.76
C LYS A 165 9.22 -33.77 49.89
N SER A 166 7.95 -34.07 49.60
CA SER A 166 7.03 -34.67 50.56
C SER A 166 7.53 -36.04 51.03
N GLN A 167 7.98 -36.89 50.10
CA GLN A 167 8.56 -38.19 50.41
C GLN A 167 9.80 -38.09 51.30
N LYS A 168 10.73 -37.18 50.97
CA LYS A 168 11.93 -36.95 51.78
C LYS A 168 11.61 -36.45 53.19
N ALA A 169 10.64 -35.55 53.32
CA ALA A 169 10.20 -35.04 54.62
C ALA A 169 9.63 -36.17 55.49
N CYS A 170 8.76 -37.02 54.93
CA CYS A 170 8.23 -38.20 55.64
C CYS A 170 9.37 -39.14 56.08
N GLN A 171 10.30 -39.46 55.19
CA GLN A 171 11.44 -40.34 55.51
C GLN A 171 12.34 -39.78 56.62
N GLN A 172 12.55 -38.46 56.65
CA GLN A 172 13.32 -37.82 57.73
C GLN A 172 12.61 -37.93 59.08
N LEU A 173 11.29 -37.71 59.11
CA LEU A 173 10.49 -37.86 60.33
C LEU A 173 10.49 -39.30 60.84
N ASP A 174 10.46 -40.29 59.94
CA ASP A 174 10.49 -41.71 60.30
C ASP A 174 11.85 -42.16 60.85
N THR A 175 12.96 -41.58 60.37
CA THR A 175 14.32 -41.95 60.83
C THR A 175 14.77 -41.23 62.10
N GLN A 176 14.03 -40.21 62.57
CA GLN A 176 14.32 -39.46 63.81
C GLN A 176 13.65 -40.04 65.08
N LYS A 177 13.34 -41.34 65.09
CA LYS A 177 12.86 -42.07 66.28
C LYS A 177 13.96 -42.87 66.95
#